data_AF-A0A1C0UYY2-F1
#
_entry.id   AF-A0A1C0UYY2-F1
#
_cell.length_a   1.000
_cell.length_b   1.000
_cell.length_c   1.000
_cell.angle_alpha   90.00
_cell.angle_beta   90.00
_cell.angle_gamma   90.00
#
_symmetry.space_group_name_H-M   'P 1'
#
loop_
_entity.id
_entity.type
_entity.pdbx_description
1 polymer ?
#
loop_
_entity_poly.entity_id
_entity_poly.type
_entity_poly.pdbx_seq_one_letter_code
_entity_poly.pdbx_strand_id
1 'polypeptide(L)'
;MQIILSSQQSQILQSLVQQGGYVSLEEAIDTALVLLADEIVQQNSDSTPEYLAWVEQTRLKIEQGLQAAERGDVLDVEEVLARLRSKVETARSTSL
;
A
#
# COMPACT_ATOMS: atom_id res chain seq x y z
N MET A 1 -1.58 -7.76 -30.07
CA MET A 1 -2.16 -8.95 -29.38
C MET A 1 -3.47 -9.31 -30.08
N GLN A 2 -3.82 -10.60 -30.23
CA GLN A 2 -5.10 -11.01 -30.83
C GLN A 2 -6.03 -11.56 -29.75
N ILE A 3 -7.12 -10.84 -29.48
CA ILE A 3 -8.17 -11.23 -28.53
C ILE A 3 -9.52 -11.27 -29.25
N ILE A 4 -10.39 -12.19 -28.85
CA ILE A 4 -11.75 -12.31 -29.36
C ILE A 4 -12.69 -11.79 -28.28
N LEU A 5 -13.37 -10.69 -28.58
CA LEU A 5 -14.36 -10.09 -27.69
C LEU A 5 -15.73 -10.69 -27.94
N SER A 6 -16.54 -10.77 -26.89
CA SER A 6 -17.97 -11.05 -27.06
C SER A 6 -18.66 -9.89 -27.78
N SER A 7 -19.84 -10.15 -28.34
CA SER A 7 -20.66 -9.10 -28.97
C SER A 7 -20.98 -7.97 -27.99
N GLN A 8 -21.24 -8.31 -26.72
CA GLN A 8 -21.52 -7.34 -25.66
C GLN A 8 -20.29 -6.48 -25.33
N GLN A 9 -19.11 -7.10 -25.14
CA GLN A 9 -17.86 -6.37 -24.89
C GLN A 9 -17.53 -5.41 -26.03
N SER A 10 -17.73 -5.87 -27.27
CA SER A 10 -17.50 -5.06 -28.47
C SER A 10 -18.42 -3.83 -28.52
N GLN A 11 -19.71 -3.99 -28.19
CA GLN A 11 -20.67 -2.88 -28.15
C GLN A 11 -20.32 -1.85 -27.08
N ILE A 12 -19.95 -2.30 -25.88
CA ILE A 12 -19.56 -1.41 -24.79
C ILE A 12 -18.34 -0.57 -25.19
N LEU A 13 -17.27 -1.22 -25.68
CA LEU A 13 -16.04 -0.53 -26.05
C LEU A 13 -16.24 0.41 -27.24
N GLN A 14 -17.01 0.01 -28.25
CA GLN A 14 -17.34 0.91 -29.38
C GLN A 14 -18.14 2.13 -28.92
N SER A 15 -19.09 1.95 -28.00
CA SER A 15 -19.88 3.05 -27.44
C SER A 15 -18.99 4.05 -26.69
N LEU A 16 -18.03 3.57 -25.89
CA LEU A 16 -17.08 4.42 -25.17
C LEU A 16 -16.18 5.23 -26.11
N VAL A 17 -15.74 4.63 -27.22
CA VAL A 17 -14.97 5.33 -28.26
C VAL A 17 -15.83 6.37 -28.99
N GLN A 18 -17.06 6.01 -29.37
CA GLN A 18 -17.98 6.93 -30.07
C GLN A 18 -18.37 8.15 -29.23
N GLN A 19 -18.45 7.98 -27.92
CA GLN A 19 -18.71 9.06 -26.97
C GLN A 19 -17.49 9.96 -26.72
N GLY A 20 -16.34 9.64 -27.33
CA GLY A 20 -15.09 10.36 -27.14
C GLY A 20 -14.40 10.05 -25.81
N GLY A 21 -14.81 8.98 -25.11
CA GLY A 21 -14.16 8.54 -23.88
C GLY A 21 -12.76 7.95 -24.11
N TYR A 22 -12.49 7.46 -25.33
CA TYR A 22 -11.19 6.95 -25.77
C TYR A 22 -10.98 7.24 -27.25
N VAL A 23 -9.74 7.45 -27.68
CA VAL A 23 -9.33 7.75 -29.06
C VAL A 23 -9.48 6.52 -29.95
N SER A 24 -9.33 5.31 -29.40
CA SER A 24 -9.47 4.07 -30.17
C SER A 24 -9.95 2.90 -29.31
N LEU A 25 -10.36 1.82 -29.98
CA LEU A 25 -10.70 0.56 -29.33
C LEU A 25 -9.49 -0.03 -28.59
N GLU A 26 -8.28 0.12 -29.16
CA GLU A 26 -7.03 -0.35 -28.57
C GLU A 26 -6.73 0.39 -27.26
N GLU A 27 -6.86 1.72 -27.23
CA GLU A 27 -6.66 2.50 -26.00
C GLU A 27 -7.68 2.13 -24.91
N ALA A 28 -8.95 1.91 -25.29
CA ALA A 28 -9.98 1.48 -24.35
C ALA A 28 -9.66 0.10 -23.74
N ILE A 29 -9.11 -0.83 -24.54
CA ILE A 29 -8.70 -2.16 -24.10
C ILE A 29 -7.47 -2.09 -23.21
N ASP A 30 -6.44 -1.33 -23.61
CA ASP A 30 -5.22 -1.17 -22.82
C ASP A 30 -5.53 -0.55 -21.46
N THR A 31 -6.40 0.46 -21.43
CA THR A 31 -6.86 1.08 -20.18
C THR A 31 -7.59 0.06 -19.30
N ALA A 32 -8.48 -0.75 -19.87
CA ALA A 32 -9.19 -1.78 -19.12
C ALA A 32 -8.22 -2.84 -18.54
N LEU A 33 -7.18 -3.22 -19.28
CA LEU A 33 -6.17 -4.16 -18.81
C LEU A 33 -5.30 -3.59 -17.70
N VAL A 34 -4.93 -2.30 -17.77
CA VAL A 34 -4.22 -1.62 -16.68
C VAL A 34 -5.07 -1.57 -15.42
N LEU A 35 -6.34 -1.18 -15.52
CA LEU A 35 -7.25 -1.14 -14.37
C LEU A 35 -7.42 -2.51 -13.72
N LEU A 36 -7.54 -3.56 -14.53
CA LEU A 36 -7.60 -4.94 -14.05
C LEU A 36 -6.30 -5.37 -13.34
N ALA A 37 -5.15 -5.00 -13.90
CA ALA A 37 -3.86 -5.30 -13.29
C ALA A 37 -3.71 -4.58 -11.94
N ASP A 38 -4.08 -3.30 -11.86
CA ASP A 38 -4.04 -2.52 -10.63
C ASP A 38 -4.98 -3.09 -9.56
N GLU A 39 -6.20 -3.48 -9.93
CA GLU A 39 -7.14 -4.13 -9.02
C GLU A 39 -6.57 -5.46 -8.48
N ILE A 40 -5.99 -6.28 -9.35
CA ILE A 40 -5.37 -7.55 -8.97
C ILE A 40 -4.18 -7.32 -8.03
N VAL A 41 -3.33 -6.33 -8.31
CA VAL A 41 -2.19 -5.98 -7.44
C VAL A 41 -2.67 -5.50 -6.07
N GLN A 42 -3.71 -4.67 -6.02
CA GLN A 42 -4.28 -4.20 -4.75
C GLN A 42 -4.91 -5.34 -3.94
N GLN A 43 -5.74 -6.18 -4.56
CA GLN A 43 -6.38 -7.31 -3.89
C GLN A 43 -5.37 -8.34 -3.36
N ASN A 44 -4.30 -8.60 -4.12
CA ASN A 44 -3.25 -9.51 -3.68
C ASN A 44 -2.37 -8.90 -2.58
N SER A 45 -2.19 -7.57 -2.56
CA SER A 45 -1.36 -6.92 -1.53
C SER A 45 -1.88 -7.17 -0.12
N ASP A 46 -3.21 -7.08 0.08
CA ASP A 46 -3.84 -7.31 1.38
C ASP A 46 -3.92 -8.78 1.81
N SER A 47 -3.61 -9.71 0.90
CA SER A 47 -3.68 -11.16 1.14
C SER A 47 -2.31 -11.83 1.10
N THR A 48 -1.22 -11.09 0.88
CA THR A 48 0.12 -11.67 0.92
C THR A 48 0.47 -12.14 2.34
N PRO A 49 1.14 -13.29 2.51
CA PRO A 49 1.62 -13.74 3.82
C PRO A 49 2.49 -12.69 4.52
N GLU A 50 3.29 -11.94 3.77
CA GLU A 50 4.14 -10.87 4.29
C GLU A 50 3.33 -9.70 4.85
N TYR A 51 2.29 -9.26 4.14
CA TYR A 51 1.40 -8.22 4.62
C TYR A 51 0.64 -8.66 5.86
N LEU A 52 0.07 -9.87 5.85
CA LEU A 52 -0.65 -10.40 7.01
C LEU A 52 0.26 -10.54 8.24
N ALA A 53 1.52 -10.96 8.04
CA ALA A 53 2.52 -11.00 9.10
C ALA A 53 2.84 -9.59 9.63
N TRP A 54 3.00 -8.59 8.76
CA TRP A 54 3.22 -7.20 9.16
C TRP A 54 2.02 -6.63 9.94
N VAL A 55 0.79 -6.92 9.51
CA VAL A 55 -0.44 -6.50 10.21
C VAL A 55 -0.47 -7.08 11.62
N GLU A 56 -0.24 -8.39 11.77
CA GLU A 56 -0.28 -9.03 13.09
C GLU A 56 0.84 -8.53 14.01
N GLN A 57 2.05 -8.35 13.48
CA GLN A 57 3.15 -7.75 14.24
C GLN A 57 2.84 -6.32 14.69
N THR A 58 2.20 -5.53 13.84
CA THR A 58 1.81 -4.15 14.15
C THR A 58 0.72 -4.12 15.21
N ARG A 59 -0.29 -4.98 15.10
CA ARG A 59 -1.35 -5.14 16.10
C ARG A 59 -0.77 -5.46 17.48
N LEU A 60 0.17 -6.41 17.55
CA LEU A 60 0.84 -6.78 18.80
C LEU A 60 1.63 -5.60 19.40
N LYS A 61 2.34 -4.81 18.58
CA LYS A 61 3.07 -3.63 19.06
C LYS A 61 2.15 -2.53 19.59
N ILE A 62 1.00 -2.32 18.94
CA ILE A 62 -0.01 -1.36 19.42
C ILE A 62 -0.57 -1.81 20.76
N GLU A 63 -0.96 -3.08 20.89
CA GLU A 63 -1.47 -3.66 22.15
C GLU A 63 -0.46 -3.49 23.29
N GLN A 64 0.81 -3.81 23.05
CA GLN A 64 1.89 -3.60 24.02
C GLN A 64 2.03 -2.13 24.43
N GLY A 65 1.97 -1.21 23.46
CA GLY A 65 2.02 0.23 23.72
C GLY A 65 0.84 0.72 24.55
N LEU A 66 -0.37 0.21 24.27
CA LEU A 66 -1.57 0.56 25.02
C LEU A 66 -1.46 0.08 26.48
N GLN A 67 -1.06 -1.18 26.70
CA GLN A 67 -0.86 -1.73 28.05
C GLN A 67 0.25 -1.02 28.83
N ALA A 68 1.30 -0.55 28.17
CA ALA A 68 2.32 0.30 28.79
C ALA A 68 1.71 1.66 29.18
N ALA A 69 0.95 2.29 28.29
CA ALA A 69 0.32 3.58 28.54
C ALA A 69 -0.69 3.54 29.69
N GLU A 70 -1.51 2.48 29.78
CA GLU A 70 -2.46 2.27 30.89
C GLU A 70 -1.77 2.15 32.25
N ARG A 71 -0.53 1.64 32.28
CA ARG A 71 0.29 1.55 33.49
C ARG A 71 1.05 2.84 33.80
N GLY A 72 0.94 3.86 32.94
CA GLY A 72 1.68 5.10 33.05
C GLY A 72 3.12 5.01 32.53
N ASP A 73 3.50 3.92 31.86
CA ASP A 73 4.82 3.72 31.25
C ASP A 73 4.93 4.50 29.92
N VAL A 74 4.71 5.81 29.99
CA VAL A 74 4.86 6.76 28.87
C VAL A 74 6.04 7.68 29.11
N LEU A 75 6.73 8.06 28.04
CA LEU A 75 7.84 9.01 28.10
C LEU A 75 7.39 10.38 27.60
N ASP A 76 7.89 11.42 28.25
CA ASP A 76 7.76 12.78 27.72
C ASP A 76 8.57 12.94 26.42
N VAL A 77 8.06 13.77 25.50
CA VAL A 77 8.68 13.93 24.18
C VAL A 77 10.11 14.49 24.26
N GLU A 78 10.38 15.40 25.20
CA GLU A 78 11.70 15.98 25.38
C GLU A 78 12.69 14.93 25.92
N GLU A 79 12.20 14.05 26.79
CA GLU A 79 12.98 12.91 27.28
C GLU A 79 13.32 11.93 26.15
N VAL A 80 12.37 11.64 25.26
CA VAL A 80 12.61 10.80 24.08
C VAL A 80 13.69 11.41 23.17
N LEU A 81 13.58 12.71 22.87
CA LEU A 81 14.55 13.41 22.03
C LEU A 81 15.95 13.43 22.65
N ALA A 82 16.06 13.70 23.96
CA ALA A 82 17.32 13.69 24.67
C ALA A 82 17.99 12.30 24.63
N ARG A 83 17.22 11.24 24.88
CA ARG A 83 17.70 9.85 24.81
C ARG A 83 18.15 9.48 23.40
N LEU A 84 17.40 9.85 22.36
CA LEU A 84 17.78 9.59 20.96
C LEU A 84 19.09 10.30 20.60
N ARG A 85 19.25 11.57 20.98
CA ARG A 85 20.47 12.34 20.72
C ARG A 85 21.69 11.70 21.40
N SER A 86 21.54 11.27 22.65
CA SER A 86 22.59 10.58 23.39
C SER A 86 23.03 9.27 22.72
N LYS A 87 22.07 8.47 22.22
CA LYS A 87 22.36 7.23 21.49
C LYS A 87 23.15 7.49 20.21
N VAL A 88 22.78 8.53 19.46
CA VAL A 88 23.50 8.93 18.24
C VAL A 88 24.93 9.37 18.55
N GLU A 89 25.11 10.21 19.57
CA GLU A 89 26.45 10.68 19.96
C GLU A 89 27.34 9.52 20.42
N THR A 90 26.78 8.60 21.22
CA THR A 90 27.51 7.39 21.67
C THR A 90 27.91 6.50 20.50
N ALA A 91 27.03 6.29 19.51
CA ALA A 91 27.35 5.51 18.32
C ALA A 91 28.48 6.17 17.51
N ARG A 92 28.49 7.50 17.44
CA ARG A 92 29.52 8.27 16.74
C ARG A 92 30.88 8.18 17.44
N SER A 93 30.91 8.31 18.77
CA SER A 93 32.15 8.23 19.55
C SER A 93 32.76 6.83 19.59
N THR A 94 31.94 5.79 19.42
CA THR A 94 32.39 4.37 19.46
C THR A 94 32.84 3.87 18.08
N SER A 95 32.54 4.60 17.01
CA SER A 95 32.94 4.26 15.63
C SER A 95 34.27 4.90 15.20
N LEU A 96 34.98 5.57 16.12
CA LEU A 96 36.32 6.14 15.98
C LEU A 96 37.32 5.31 16.80
#